data_AF-A0A944N361-F1
#
_entry.id   AF-A0A944N361-F1
#
_cell.length_a   1.000
_cell.length_b   1.000
_cell.length_c   1.000
_cell.angle_alpha   90.00
_cell.angle_beta   90.00
_cell.angle_gamma   90.00
#
_symmetry.space_group_name_H-M   'P 1'
#
loop_
_entity.id
_entity.type
_entity.pdbx_description
1 polymer ?
#
loop_
_entity_poly.entity_id
_entity_poly.type
_entity_poly.pdbx_seq_one_letter_code
_entity_poly.pdbx_strand_id
1 'polypeptide(L)'
;MKIEEKRVTFPKNLTVKYAGKIVEETETEITIEGEDEESYLKIFNPFRGVAKLLMFENDQWVDAETSASAANFDFSSLGLGDLSALSAGDQADSPESKS
;
A
#
# COMPACT_ATOMS: atom_id res chain seq x y z
N MET A 1 2.57 2.08 7.92
CA MET A 1 1.63 0.96 7.65
C MET A 1 1.64 0.03 8.85
N LYS A 2 0.47 -0.48 9.24
CA LYS A 2 0.26 -1.29 10.46
C LYS A 2 -0.71 -2.43 10.14
N ILE A 3 -0.43 -3.63 10.65
CA ILE A 3 -1.31 -4.79 10.51
C ILE A 3 -1.65 -5.28 11.92
N GLU A 4 -2.93 -5.23 12.26
CA GLU A 4 -3.44 -5.66 13.57
C GLU A 4 -4.69 -6.50 13.37
N GLU A 5 -4.64 -7.75 13.79
CA GLU A 5 -5.73 -8.72 13.61
C GLU A 5 -6.15 -8.81 12.13
N LYS A 6 -7.38 -8.35 11.83
CA LYS A 6 -7.98 -8.32 10.50
C LYS A 6 -7.79 -7.00 9.77
N ARG A 7 -7.11 -6.04 10.38
CA ARG A 7 -6.99 -4.68 9.88
C ARG A 7 -5.61 -4.38 9.34
N VAL A 8 -5.61 -3.64 8.24
CA VAL A 8 -4.43 -3.16 7.55
C VAL A 8 -4.59 -1.66 7.36
N THR A 9 -3.72 -0.88 7.98
CA THR A 9 -3.67 0.58 7.88
C THR A 9 -2.47 0.98 7.03
N PHE A 10 -2.67 1.69 5.93
CA PHE A 10 -1.60 2.12 5.02
C PHE A 10 -1.77 3.59 4.61
N PRO A 11 -0.68 4.29 4.29
CA PRO A 11 -0.77 5.68 3.86
C PRO A 11 -1.30 5.81 2.43
N LYS A 12 -2.09 6.86 2.20
CA LYS A 12 -2.73 7.17 0.90
C LYS A 12 -1.74 7.50 -0.22
N ASN A 13 -0.49 7.81 0.12
CA ASN A 13 0.57 8.08 -0.86
C ASN A 13 1.13 6.80 -1.51
N LEU A 14 0.80 5.61 -1.01
CA LEU A 14 1.18 4.36 -1.66
C LEU A 14 0.29 4.11 -2.88
N THR A 15 0.92 3.68 -3.97
CA THR A 15 0.18 3.14 -5.11
C THR A 15 -0.27 1.73 -4.75
N VAL A 16 -1.56 1.58 -4.47
CA VAL A 16 -2.16 0.31 -4.07
C VAL A 16 -3.42 -0.03 -4.85
N LYS A 17 -3.77 -1.31 -4.87
CA LYS A 17 -5.13 -1.80 -5.15
C LYS A 17 -5.54 -2.69 -4.00
N TYR A 18 -6.78 -2.58 -3.55
CA TYR A 18 -7.28 -3.39 -2.46
C TYR A 18 -8.71 -3.83 -2.72
N ALA A 19 -9.07 -4.95 -2.11
CA ALA A 19 -10.43 -5.37 -1.84
C ALA A 19 -10.54 -5.66 -0.35
N GLY A 20 -11.60 -5.14 0.27
CA GLY A 20 -11.79 -5.18 1.71
C GLY A 20 -12.60 -3.97 2.14
N LYS A 21 -13.16 -4.04 3.35
CA LYS A 21 -14.00 -2.98 3.89
C LYS A 21 -13.17 -1.86 4.44
N ILE A 22 -13.36 -0.65 3.95
CA ILE A 22 -12.79 0.55 4.58
C ILE A 22 -13.50 0.75 5.92
N VAL A 23 -12.75 0.62 7.01
CA VAL A 23 -13.26 0.82 8.37
C VAL A 23 -12.84 2.15 8.97
N GLU A 24 -11.76 2.76 8.45
CA GLU A 24 -11.31 4.08 8.82
C GLU A 24 -10.61 4.74 7.63
N GLU A 25 -10.83 6.03 7.43
CA GLU A 25 -10.14 6.81 6.43
C GLU A 25 -9.85 8.20 6.98
N THR A 26 -8.59 8.58 7.00
CA THR A 26 -8.13 9.90 7.42
C THR A 26 -7.60 10.69 6.22
N GLU A 27 -7.09 11.89 6.44
CA GLU A 27 -6.45 12.67 5.37
C GLU A 27 -5.20 11.96 4.81
N THR A 28 -4.50 11.19 5.64
CA THR A 28 -3.19 10.61 5.31
C THR A 28 -3.19 9.09 5.15
N GLU A 29 -4.15 8.39 5.76
CA GLU A 29 -4.16 6.93 5.85
C GLU A 29 -5.53 6.33 5.55
N ILE A 30 -5.53 5.06 5.14
CA ILE A 30 -6.72 4.22 4.96
C ILE A 30 -6.50 2.96 5.79
N THR A 31 -7.53 2.55 6.52
CA THR A 31 -7.62 1.26 7.19
C THR A 31 -8.69 0.40 6.53
N ILE A 32 -8.28 -0.76 6.03
CA ILE A 32 -9.19 -1.79 5.53
C ILE A 32 -9.24 -2.97 6.50
N GLU A 33 -10.41 -3.60 6.60
CA GLU A 33 -10.62 -4.86 7.31
C GLU A 33 -10.86 -5.97 6.28
N GLY A 34 -10.18 -7.11 6.46
CA GLY A 34 -10.43 -8.30 5.66
C GLY A 34 -11.74 -8.95 6.06
N GLU A 35 -12.63 -9.18 5.10
CA GLU A 35 -13.95 -9.76 5.32
C GLU A 35 -14.01 -11.24 4.92
N ASP A 36 -13.30 -11.60 3.86
CA ASP A 36 -13.36 -12.89 3.20
C ASP A 36 -12.06 -13.17 2.41
N GLU A 37 -11.99 -14.35 1.78
CA GLU A 37 -10.84 -14.79 0.98
C GLU A 37 -10.63 -13.97 -0.31
N GLU A 38 -11.58 -13.10 -0.69
CA GLU A 38 -11.44 -12.17 -1.80
C GLU A 38 -10.77 -10.85 -1.36
N SER A 39 -10.60 -10.64 -0.04
CA SER A 39 -9.94 -9.46 0.49
C SER A 39 -8.43 -9.51 0.24
N TYR A 40 -7.90 -8.45 -0.37
CA TYR A 40 -6.48 -8.35 -0.72
C TYR A 40 -5.95 -6.92 -0.60
N LEU A 41 -4.64 -6.79 -0.42
CA LEU A 41 -3.92 -5.54 -0.60
C LEU A 41 -2.70 -5.77 -1.50
N LYS A 42 -2.73 -5.14 -2.66
CA LYS A 42 -1.67 -5.18 -3.66
C LYS A 42 -0.93 -3.85 -3.69
N ILE A 43 0.35 -3.89 -3.38
CA ILE A 43 1.21 -2.71 -3.30
C ILE A 43 2.12 -2.71 -4.52
N PHE A 44 2.15 -1.57 -5.21
CA PHE A 44 2.97 -1.38 -6.40
C PHE A 44 4.25 -0.63 -6.05
N ASN A 45 5.33 -0.98 -6.72
CA ASN A 45 6.56 -0.17 -6.70
C ASN A 45 6.42 1.03 -7.66
N PRO A 46 7.37 1.99 -7.64
CA PRO A 46 7.35 3.15 -8.54
C PRO A 46 7.37 2.79 -10.03
N PHE A 47 7.88 1.61 -10.39
CA PHE A 47 7.96 1.11 -11.77
C PHE A 47 6.71 0.32 -12.19
N ARG A 48 5.60 0.43 -11.42
CA ARG A 48 4.32 -0.27 -11.65
C ARG A 48 4.38 -1.81 -11.58
N GLY A 49 5.48 -2.36 -11.09
CA GLY A 49 5.58 -3.76 -10.69
C GLY A 49 4.91 -4.01 -9.35
N VAL A 50 4.54 -5.27 -9.08
CA VAL A 50 3.98 -5.67 -7.78
C VAL A 50 5.13 -5.79 -6.79
N ALA A 51 5.14 -4.93 -5.77
CA ALA A 51 6.13 -5.00 -4.69
C ALA A 51 5.72 -6.02 -3.63
N LYS A 52 4.42 -6.08 -3.32
CA LYS A 52 3.84 -6.97 -2.32
C LYS A 52 2.38 -7.26 -2.64
N LEU A 53 1.95 -8.48 -2.33
CA LEU A 53 0.55 -8.86 -2.36
C LEU A 53 0.20 -9.53 -1.03
N LEU A 54 -0.72 -8.93 -0.30
CA LEU A 54 -1.30 -9.51 0.89
C LEU A 54 -2.69 -10.05 0.54
N MET A 55 -3.00 -11.23 1.06
CA MET A 55 -4.32 -11.84 1.00
C MET A 55 -4.85 -12.01 2.42
N PHE A 56 -6.17 -11.99 2.55
CA PHE A 56 -6.81 -12.29 3.81
C PHE A 56 -7.25 -13.75 3.83
N GLU A 57 -6.59 -14.57 4.64
CA GLU A 57 -6.82 -16.01 4.72
C GLU A 57 -6.87 -16.41 6.20
N ASN A 58 -7.82 -17.29 6.56
CA ASN A 58 -7.96 -17.80 7.94
C ASN A 58 -7.97 -16.68 9.00
N ASP A 59 -8.77 -15.64 8.76
CA ASP A 59 -8.89 -14.47 9.64
C ASP A 59 -7.60 -13.65 9.83
N GLN A 60 -6.62 -13.79 8.94
CA GLN A 60 -5.33 -13.10 9.02
C GLN A 60 -4.84 -12.59 7.66
N TRP A 61 -4.18 -11.43 7.67
CA TRP A 61 -3.40 -10.99 6.52
C TRP A 61 -2.12 -11.81 6.36
N VAL A 62 -1.95 -12.42 5.20
CA VAL A 62 -0.78 -13.22 4.83
C VAL A 62 -0.18 -12.73 3.54
N ASP A 63 1.12 -12.94 3.38
CA ASP A 63 1.80 -12.70 2.12
C ASP A 63 1.46 -13.78 1.09
N ALA A 64 1.02 -13.38 -0.10
CA ALA A 64 0.57 -14.32 -1.12
C ALA A 64 1.69 -15.20 -1.72
N GLU A 65 2.96 -14.77 -1.61
CA GLU A 65 4.10 -15.52 -2.14
C GLU A 65 4.56 -16.62 -1.18
N THR A 66 4.55 -16.32 0.12
CA THR A 66 5.13 -17.19 1.17
C THR A 66 4.08 -17.81 2.09
N SER A 67 2.82 -17.36 2.00
CA SER A 67 1.74 -17.65 2.96
C SER A 67 2.10 -17.32 4.42
N ALA A 68 3.15 -16.52 4.63
CA ALA A 68 3.58 -16.12 5.96
C ALA A 68 2.71 -14.98 6.48
N SER A 69 2.52 -14.93 7.81
CA SER A 69 1.81 -13.84 8.47
C SER A 69 2.43 -12.49 8.12
N ALA A 70 1.61 -11.55 7.66
CA ALA A 70 2.03 -10.20 7.33
C ALA A 70 2.17 -9.30 8.58
N ALA A 71 1.78 -9.78 9.77
CA ALA A 71 1.78 -9.00 11.01
C ALA A 71 3.13 -8.37 11.35
N ASN A 72 4.24 -9.04 10.99
CA ASN A 72 5.61 -8.56 11.21
C ASN A 72 6.27 -8.01 9.94
N PHE A 73 5.51 -7.76 8.87
CA PHE A 73 6.09 -7.33 7.61
C PHE A 73 6.52 -5.86 7.67
N ASP A 74 7.81 -5.63 7.51
CA ASP A 74 8.38 -4.29 7.46
C ASP A 74 8.46 -3.80 6.01
N PHE A 75 7.64 -2.79 5.67
CA PHE A 75 7.59 -2.20 4.33
C PHE A 75 8.82 -1.34 3.98
N SER A 76 9.68 -0.99 4.94
CA SER A 76 10.99 -0.41 4.64
C SER A 76 11.86 -1.36 3.82
N SER A 77 11.65 -2.68 3.97
CA SER A 77 12.33 -3.72 3.16
C SER A 77 12.00 -3.63 1.66
N LEU A 78 10.84 -3.04 1.32
CA LEU A 78 10.44 -2.83 -0.08
C LEU A 78 11.09 -1.57 -0.68
N GLY A 79 11.92 -0.85 0.07
CA GLY A 79 12.49 0.44 -0.35
C GLY A 79 11.45 1.54 -0.52
N LEU A 80 10.24 1.36 0.05
CA LEU A 80 9.14 2.31 -0.07
C LEU A 80 9.12 3.38 1.03
N GLY A 81 10.04 3.28 2.00
CA GLY A 81 10.15 4.19 3.13
C GLY A 81 10.46 5.65 2.75
N ASP A 82 10.88 5.90 1.51
CA ASP A 82 11.22 7.22 0.97
C ASP A 82 10.32 7.65 -0.21
N LEU A 83 9.17 7.01 -0.43
CA LEU A 83 8.27 7.41 -1.53
C LEU A 83 7.55 8.73 -1.29
N SER A 84 7.48 9.20 -0.04
CA SER A 84 7.05 10.57 0.27
C SER A 84 7.93 11.62 -0.41
N ALA A 85 9.20 11.32 -0.69
CA ALA A 85 10.10 12.19 -1.45
C ALA A 85 9.93 12.07 -2.98
N LEU A 86 9.32 10.99 -3.49
CA LEU A 86 9.04 10.81 -4.91
C LEU A 86 7.68 11.41 -5.37
N SER A 87 6.93 12.03 -4.46
CA SER A 87 5.73 12.81 -4.82
C SER A 87 6.05 14.15 -5.50
N ALA A 88 7.32 14.44 -5.80
CA ALA A 88 7.74 15.59 -6.60
C ALA A 88 8.15 15.13 -8.00
N GLY A 89 7.20 15.09 -8.93
CA GLY A 89 7.52 14.64 -10.29
C GLY A 89 6.43 14.80 -11.34
N ASP A 90 5.48 15.73 -11.16
CA ASP A 90 4.61 16.16 -12.26
C ASP A 90 4.29 17.67 -12.13
N GLN A 91 5.34 18.49 -12.21
CA GLN A 91 5.21 19.77 -12.89
C GLN A 91 5.86 19.60 -14.25
N ALA A 92 5.01 19.26 -15.22
CA ALA A 92 5.30 19.37 -16.62
C ALA A 92 5.92 20.73 -16.95
N ASP A 93 6.95 20.70 -17.80
CA ASP A 93 7.45 21.79 -18.61
C ASP A 93 6.37 22.84 -18.95
N SER A 94 6.64 24.08 -18.61
CA SER A 94 6.08 25.23 -19.34
C SER A 94 7.25 26.10 -19.79
N PRO A 95 7.39 26.36 -21.10
CA PRO A 95 8.47 27.18 -21.61
C PRO A 95 8.08 28.65 -21.42
N GLU A 96 8.77 29.38 -20.55
CA GLU A 96 8.74 30.84 -20.63
C GLU A 96 10.02 31.36 -21.30
N SER A 97 9.75 31.90 -22.49
CA SER A 97 10.64 32.52 -23.44
C SER A 97 11.57 33.55 -22.80
N LYS A 98 12.82 33.48 -23.24
CA LYS A 98 13.83 34.51 -23.00
C LYS A 98 13.63 35.66 -24.00
N SER A 99 13.46 36.87 -23.44
CA SER A 99 13.63 38.21 -24.03
C SER A 99 12.50 38.80 -24.88
#